data_AF-L2FE73-F1
#
_entry.id   AF-L2FE73-F1
#
_cell.length_a   1.000
_cell.length_b   1.000
_cell.length_c   1.000
_cell.angle_alpha   90.00
_cell.angle_beta   90.00
_cell.angle_gamma   90.00
#
_symmetry.space_group_name_H-M   'P 1'
#
loop_
_entity.id
_entity.type
_entity.pdbx_description
1 polymer ?
#
loop_
_entity_poly.entity_id
_entity_poly.type
_entity_poly.pdbx_seq_one_letter_code
_entity_poly.pdbx_strand_id
1 'polypeptide(L)'
;MENKERIREHPEASATTPRDDDIEPARTTIGGGDTTEVKHQQETRHLGTLDRKLKARHVQFLALSGAIGTGLFVGSGQVLSLAGPLSAFISYAVTGFNLYCVINSLGEMAAWLPIPGAVPIFAARYVDPALGFTLGWNYWYQFAIGVPIEVTVSVVILDYWDHSVPQAVLITIFLLAMVLINCFPVRIYGEAEFFFGAIKLITIVGLILLMFIITLGGSPSGDRIGPIRGR
;
A
#
# COMPACT_ATOMS: atom_id res chain seq x y z
N MET A 1 -14.15 52.82 -46.75
CA MET A 1 -12.89 52.12 -46.40
C MET A 1 -12.30 52.86 -45.21
N GLU A 2 -11.92 52.17 -44.12
CA GLU A 2 -10.87 52.60 -43.15
C GLU A 2 -11.16 53.87 -42.28
N ASN A 3 -10.62 54.19 -41.09
CA ASN A 3 -10.02 53.51 -39.90
C ASN A 3 -10.32 54.41 -38.65
N LYS A 4 -10.21 54.03 -37.36
CA LYS A 4 -10.03 52.73 -36.65
C LYS A 4 -10.61 52.84 -35.21
N GLU A 5 -10.69 51.70 -34.53
CA GLU A 5 -11.04 51.44 -33.13
C GLU A 5 -10.47 52.40 -32.04
N ARG A 6 -11.30 52.68 -31.02
CA ARG A 6 -10.94 52.85 -29.58
C ARG A 6 -12.16 52.36 -28.78
N ILE A 7 -12.14 51.31 -27.96
CA ILE A 7 -11.31 50.97 -26.78
C ILE A 7 -11.73 51.76 -25.52
N ARG A 8 -12.11 51.01 -24.46
CA ARG A 8 -12.50 51.42 -23.08
C ARG A 8 -13.91 52.05 -22.96
N GLU A 9 -14.63 51.93 -21.84
CA GLU A 9 -14.31 51.29 -20.54
C GLU A 9 -15.57 50.69 -19.87
N HIS A 10 -15.41 49.91 -18.79
CA HIS A 10 -16.49 49.27 -18.03
C HIS A 10 -16.46 49.80 -16.58
N PRO A 11 -17.62 50.15 -15.99
CA PRO A 11 -17.78 50.15 -14.53
C PRO A 11 -18.93 49.23 -14.09
N GLU A 12 -19.16 49.16 -12.78
CA GLU A 12 -19.99 48.14 -12.11
C GLU A 12 -21.41 48.62 -11.76
N ALA A 13 -22.34 47.66 -11.67
CA ALA A 13 -23.55 47.72 -10.84
C ALA A 13 -23.77 46.31 -10.28
N SER A 14 -23.25 46.04 -9.08
CA SER A 14 -23.98 46.10 -7.81
C SER A 14 -25.01 44.97 -7.65
N ALA A 15 -24.73 44.05 -6.73
CA ALA A 15 -25.55 42.86 -6.49
C ALA A 15 -26.76 43.17 -5.58
N THR A 16 -27.95 42.79 -6.02
CA THR A 16 -29.17 42.75 -5.19
C THR A 16 -29.47 41.32 -4.76
N THR A 17 -29.51 41.11 -3.44
CA THR A 17 -29.88 39.83 -2.82
C THR A 17 -31.32 39.46 -3.17
N PRO A 18 -31.62 38.20 -3.53
CA PRO A 18 -32.99 37.69 -3.46
C PRO A 18 -33.51 37.81 -2.02
N ARG A 19 -34.79 38.15 -1.87
CA ARG A 19 -35.46 38.18 -0.56
C ARG A 19 -36.04 36.81 -0.25
N ASP A 20 -35.92 36.38 1.00
CA ASP A 20 -36.77 35.32 1.56
C ASP A 20 -38.18 35.87 1.78
N ASP A 21 -39.09 35.71 0.81
CA ASP A 21 -40.53 36.02 0.94
C ASP A 21 -41.35 35.41 -0.24
N ASP A 22 -41.20 34.11 -0.51
CA ASP A 22 -42.08 33.35 -1.44
C ASP A 22 -42.04 31.84 -1.12
N ILE A 23 -42.76 31.42 -0.06
CA ILE A 23 -42.95 30.00 0.29
C ILE A 23 -44.34 29.53 -0.14
N GLU A 24 -44.48 29.01 -1.36
CA GLU A 24 -45.66 28.26 -1.77
C GLU A 24 -45.47 26.74 -1.49
N PRO A 25 -46.35 26.08 -0.71
CA PRO A 25 -46.19 24.68 -0.36
C PRO A 25 -46.60 23.74 -1.51
N ALA A 26 -45.66 23.46 -2.40
CA ALA A 26 -45.84 22.50 -3.49
C ALA A 26 -46.29 21.12 -2.96
N ARG A 27 -47.48 20.67 -3.39
CA ARG A 27 -48.04 19.36 -3.04
C ARG A 27 -47.29 18.23 -3.75
N THR A 28 -46.25 17.69 -3.13
CA THR A 28 -45.60 16.46 -3.63
C THR A 28 -46.50 15.25 -3.38
N THR A 29 -47.14 14.78 -4.44
CA THR A 29 -47.89 13.51 -4.47
C THR A 29 -47.01 12.34 -4.04
N ILE A 30 -47.53 11.45 -3.18
CA ILE A 30 -46.83 10.21 -2.82
C ILE A 30 -46.82 9.27 -4.04
N GLY A 31 -45.69 9.23 -4.73
CA GLY A 31 -45.34 8.24 -5.75
C GLY A 31 -44.04 7.55 -5.38
N GLY A 32 -44.09 6.24 -5.08
CA GLY A 32 -42.90 5.48 -4.73
C GLY A 32 -42.05 5.15 -5.95
N GLY A 33 -40.76 5.50 -5.93
CA GLY A 33 -39.80 5.15 -7.00
C GLY A 33 -38.36 5.63 -6.78
N ASP A 34 -38.16 6.79 -6.15
CA ASP A 34 -36.94 7.60 -6.33
C ASP A 34 -35.87 7.45 -5.21
N THR A 35 -36.09 6.63 -4.18
CA THR A 35 -35.15 6.54 -3.04
C THR A 35 -33.85 5.78 -3.36
N THR A 36 -33.76 5.19 -4.55
CA THR A 36 -32.63 4.33 -4.97
C THR A 36 -31.61 5.10 -5.83
N GLU A 37 -32.06 5.93 -6.78
CA GLU A 37 -31.14 6.68 -7.67
C GLU A 37 -30.39 7.77 -6.90
N VAL A 38 -31.07 8.53 -6.03
CA VAL A 38 -30.44 9.58 -5.20
C VAL A 38 -29.27 9.04 -4.37
N LYS A 39 -29.39 7.81 -3.82
CA LYS A 39 -28.29 7.17 -3.08
C LYS A 39 -27.07 6.89 -3.98
N HIS A 40 -27.30 6.37 -5.18
CA HIS A 40 -26.21 6.00 -6.09
C HIS A 40 -25.53 7.23 -6.75
N GLN A 41 -26.30 8.30 -6.98
CA GLN A 41 -25.78 9.57 -7.49
C GLN A 41 -25.01 10.37 -6.43
N GLN A 42 -25.33 10.21 -5.14
CA GLN A 42 -24.57 10.80 -4.04
C GLN A 42 -23.29 10.01 -3.71
N GLU A 43 -23.32 8.67 -3.81
CA GLU A 43 -22.16 7.76 -3.66
C GLU A 43 -21.06 8.09 -4.69
N THR A 44 -21.43 8.40 -5.94
CA THR A 44 -20.49 8.76 -7.01
C THR A 44 -19.90 10.17 -6.90
N ARG A 45 -20.57 11.11 -6.23
CA ARG A 45 -20.14 12.53 -6.15
C ARG A 45 -18.95 12.79 -5.22
N HIS A 46 -18.59 11.82 -4.36
CA HIS A 46 -17.47 11.94 -3.41
C HIS A 46 -16.25 11.07 -3.73
N LEU A 47 -16.26 10.33 -4.84
CA LEU A 47 -15.09 9.63 -5.37
C LEU A 47 -14.15 10.63 -6.05
N GLY A 48 -13.48 11.46 -5.23
CA GLY A 48 -12.62 12.54 -5.70
C GLY A 48 -11.53 12.04 -6.65
N THR A 49 -11.36 12.72 -7.78
CA THR A 49 -10.41 12.34 -8.84
C THR A 49 -8.98 12.25 -8.30
N LEU A 50 -8.53 11.03 -7.99
CA LEU A 50 -7.18 10.74 -7.54
C LEU A 50 -6.19 10.99 -8.69
N ASP A 51 -5.60 12.18 -8.69
CA ASP A 51 -4.62 12.65 -9.65
C ASP A 51 -3.43 11.65 -9.75
N ARG A 52 -3.40 10.88 -10.85
CA ARG A 52 -2.60 9.65 -10.97
C ARG A 52 -1.13 9.94 -11.28
N LYS A 53 -0.43 10.51 -10.31
CA LYS A 53 0.96 11.02 -10.41
C LYS A 53 2.02 9.94 -10.64
N LEU A 54 1.72 8.65 -10.39
CA LEU A 54 2.63 7.55 -10.66
C LEU A 54 2.30 6.82 -11.96
N LYS A 55 3.33 6.55 -12.76
CA LYS A 55 3.26 5.69 -13.96
C LYS A 55 3.01 4.24 -13.53
N ALA A 56 2.23 3.48 -14.30
CA ALA A 56 1.85 2.09 -13.96
C ALA A 56 3.05 1.19 -13.59
N ARG A 57 4.20 1.34 -14.28
CA ARG A 57 5.43 0.60 -13.96
C ARG A 57 5.99 0.91 -12.56
N HIS A 58 5.84 2.14 -12.06
CA HIS A 58 6.25 2.48 -10.69
C HIS A 58 5.28 1.86 -9.67
N VAL A 59 3.98 1.85 -9.96
CA VAL A 59 2.97 1.23 -9.07
C VAL A 59 3.19 -0.29 -8.98
N GLN A 60 3.44 -0.95 -10.11
CA GLN A 60 3.80 -2.38 -10.16
C GLN A 60 5.10 -2.67 -9.40
N PHE A 61 6.11 -1.79 -9.55
CA PHE A 61 7.37 -1.92 -8.82
C PHE A 61 7.18 -1.76 -7.31
N LEU A 62 6.45 -0.73 -6.86
CA LEU A 62 6.15 -0.49 -5.45
C LEU A 62 5.34 -1.64 -4.83
N ALA A 63 4.39 -2.22 -5.56
CA ALA A 63 3.66 -3.41 -5.11
C ALA A 63 4.59 -4.61 -4.89
N LEU A 64 5.54 -4.83 -5.81
CA LEU A 64 6.53 -5.91 -5.70
C LEU A 64 7.55 -5.66 -4.57
N SER A 65 8.07 -4.44 -4.42
CA SER A 65 8.98 -4.09 -3.32
C SER A 65 8.30 -3.98 -1.95
N GLY A 66 6.99 -3.72 -1.91
CA GLY A 66 6.17 -3.71 -0.71
C GLY A 66 5.82 -5.11 -0.21
N ALA A 67 5.52 -6.04 -1.13
CA ALA A 67 5.41 -7.47 -0.81
C ALA A 67 6.73 -8.06 -0.29
N ILE A 68 7.86 -7.50 -0.72
CA ILE A 68 9.21 -7.87 -0.29
C ILE A 68 9.59 -7.10 1.00
N GLY A 69 9.01 -7.55 2.11
CA GLY A 69 9.20 -6.96 3.44
C GLY A 69 10.39 -7.51 4.25
N THR A 70 10.60 -6.92 5.42
CA THR A 70 11.47 -7.43 6.50
C THR A 70 11.16 -8.87 6.88
N GLY A 71 9.88 -9.29 6.79
CA GLY A 71 9.45 -10.68 7.00
C GLY A 71 10.19 -11.70 6.13
N LEU A 72 10.67 -11.33 4.94
CA LEU A 72 11.52 -12.21 4.13
C LEU A 72 12.98 -12.20 4.64
N PHE A 73 13.58 -11.03 4.84
CA PHE A 73 15.00 -10.91 5.20
C PHE A 73 15.33 -11.39 6.63
N VAL A 74 14.39 -11.20 7.57
CA VAL A 74 14.59 -11.46 9.01
C VAL A 74 13.74 -12.64 9.47
N GLY A 75 12.46 -12.67 9.06
CA GLY A 75 11.54 -13.75 9.43
C GLY A 75 11.88 -15.10 8.80
N SER A 76 12.23 -15.14 7.50
CA SER A 76 12.42 -16.43 6.81
C SER A 76 13.62 -17.23 7.34
N GLY A 77 14.69 -16.58 7.80
CA GLY A 77 15.84 -17.25 8.44
C GLY A 77 15.45 -17.93 9.76
N GLN A 78 14.63 -17.28 10.58
CA GLN A 78 14.09 -17.86 11.80
C GLN A 78 13.14 -19.03 11.52
N VAL A 79 12.25 -18.90 10.52
CA VAL A 79 11.34 -19.99 10.09
C VAL A 79 12.14 -21.18 9.57
N LEU A 80 13.16 -20.95 8.73
CA LEU A 80 14.03 -21.99 8.18
C LEU A 80 14.81 -22.73 9.28
N SER A 81 15.31 -22.00 10.28
CA SER A 81 16.04 -22.55 11.43
C SER A 81 15.15 -23.39 12.35
N LEU A 82 13.94 -22.92 12.66
CA LEU A 82 13.02 -23.58 13.61
C LEU A 82 12.24 -24.74 12.99
N ALA A 83 11.79 -24.60 11.74
CA ALA A 83 10.90 -25.57 11.10
C ALA A 83 11.63 -26.51 10.11
N GLY A 84 12.78 -26.09 9.58
CA GLY A 84 13.52 -26.78 8.51
C GLY A 84 13.06 -26.41 7.09
N PRO A 85 13.83 -26.80 6.05
CA PRO A 85 13.63 -26.31 4.68
C PRO A 85 12.33 -26.81 4.02
N LEU A 86 11.93 -28.06 4.25
CA LEU A 86 10.77 -28.66 3.59
C LEU A 86 9.45 -28.07 4.10
N SER A 87 9.33 -27.88 5.41
CA SER A 87 8.14 -27.28 6.04
C SER A 87 8.03 -25.79 5.69
N ALA A 88 9.15 -25.04 5.72
CA ALA A 88 9.18 -23.65 5.28
C ALA A 88 8.70 -23.48 3.82
N PHE A 89 9.17 -24.33 2.91
CA PHE A 89 8.71 -24.35 1.52
C PHE A 89 7.21 -24.64 1.39
N ILE A 90 6.70 -25.67 2.10
CA ILE A 90 5.27 -26.02 2.08
C ILE A 90 4.41 -24.88 2.64
N SER A 91 4.81 -24.24 3.74
CA SER A 91 4.10 -23.09 4.30
C SER A 91 4.03 -21.93 3.32
N TYR A 92 5.15 -21.54 2.68
CA TYR A 92 5.15 -20.51 1.64
C TYR A 92 4.28 -20.88 0.43
N ALA A 93 4.29 -22.15 0.00
CA ALA A 93 3.47 -22.61 -1.12
C ALA A 93 1.96 -22.56 -0.81
N VAL A 94 1.54 -23.02 0.37
CA VAL A 94 0.12 -23.01 0.80
C VAL A 94 -0.38 -21.59 1.01
N THR A 95 0.37 -20.74 1.71
CA THR A 95 0.01 -19.33 1.91
C THR A 95 0.02 -18.55 0.58
N GLY A 96 0.98 -18.81 -0.30
CA GLY A 96 1.05 -18.21 -1.63
C GLY A 96 -0.13 -18.59 -2.53
N PHE A 97 -0.56 -19.86 -2.50
CA PHE A 97 -1.74 -20.32 -3.23
C PHE A 97 -3.03 -19.66 -2.71
N ASN A 98 -3.22 -19.60 -1.38
CA ASN A 98 -4.36 -18.93 -0.78
C ASN A 98 -4.42 -17.44 -1.16
N LEU A 99 -3.29 -16.74 -1.07
CA LEU A 99 -3.18 -15.32 -1.44
C LEU A 99 -3.40 -15.10 -2.94
N TYR A 100 -2.94 -16.00 -3.80
CA TYR A 100 -3.20 -15.96 -5.24
C TYR A 100 -4.72 -16.03 -5.55
N CYS A 101 -5.46 -16.94 -4.92
CA CYS A 101 -6.91 -17.02 -5.07
C CYS A 101 -7.61 -15.71 -4.66
N VAL A 102 -7.23 -15.14 -3.51
CA VAL A 102 -7.80 -13.87 -3.01
C VAL A 102 -7.51 -12.72 -3.97
N ILE A 103 -6.27 -12.60 -4.47
CA ILE A 103 -5.87 -11.56 -5.42
C ILE A 103 -6.58 -11.74 -6.77
N ASN A 104 -6.80 -12.96 -7.25
CA ASN A 104 -7.51 -13.20 -8.50
C ASN A 104 -8.98 -12.74 -8.40
N SER A 105 -9.71 -13.16 -7.36
CA SER A 105 -11.10 -12.72 -7.14
C SER A 105 -11.22 -11.21 -6.93
N LEU A 106 -10.24 -10.57 -6.28
CA LEU A 106 -10.18 -9.11 -6.16
C LEU A 106 -9.88 -8.43 -7.51
N GLY A 107 -9.06 -9.04 -8.35
CA GLY A 107 -8.80 -8.59 -9.72
C GLY A 107 -10.05 -8.62 -10.59
N GLU A 108 -10.86 -9.68 -10.50
CA GLU A 108 -12.15 -9.78 -11.20
C GLU A 108 -13.15 -8.72 -10.70
N MET A 109 -13.28 -8.52 -9.39
CA MET A 109 -14.11 -7.46 -8.80
C MET A 109 -13.68 -6.06 -9.27
N ALA A 110 -12.37 -5.78 -9.27
CA ALA A 110 -11.83 -4.48 -9.69
C ALA A 110 -11.89 -4.25 -11.21
N ALA A 111 -11.87 -5.31 -12.02
CA ALA A 111 -12.03 -5.23 -13.48
C ALA A 111 -13.50 -5.00 -13.89
N TRP A 112 -14.46 -5.59 -13.16
CA TRP A 112 -15.88 -5.45 -13.46
C TRP A 112 -16.46 -4.09 -13.00
N LEU A 113 -16.04 -3.60 -11.83
CA LEU A 113 -16.44 -2.28 -11.33
C LEU A 113 -15.23 -1.55 -10.70
N PRO A 114 -14.52 -0.70 -11.46
CA PRO A 114 -13.31 -0.02 -11.00
C PRO A 114 -13.62 1.16 -10.06
N ILE A 115 -14.04 0.86 -8.82
CA ILE A 115 -14.21 1.86 -7.75
C ILE A 115 -12.81 2.31 -7.27
N PRO A 116 -12.49 3.63 -7.27
CA PRO A 116 -11.25 4.11 -6.68
C PRO A 116 -11.33 4.02 -5.14
N GLY A 117 -10.76 2.97 -4.57
CA GLY A 117 -10.85 2.68 -3.15
C GLY A 117 -9.97 1.51 -2.68
N ALA A 118 -9.93 1.29 -1.37
CA ALA A 118 -9.21 0.17 -0.75
C ALA A 118 -10.09 -1.09 -0.66
N VAL A 119 -9.46 -2.26 -0.48
CA VAL A 119 -10.10 -3.59 -0.44
C VAL A 119 -11.35 -3.69 0.47
N PRO A 120 -11.39 -3.07 1.68
CA PRO A 120 -12.60 -3.09 2.52
C PRO A 120 -13.86 -2.52 1.84
N ILE A 121 -13.73 -1.62 0.86
CA ILE A 121 -14.87 -1.06 0.10
C ILE A 121 -15.46 -2.12 -0.84
N PHE A 122 -14.62 -2.94 -1.47
CA PHE A 122 -15.08 -4.08 -2.26
C PHE A 122 -15.82 -5.10 -1.36
N ALA A 123 -15.27 -5.43 -0.19
CA ALA A 123 -15.94 -6.33 0.75
C ALA A 123 -17.30 -5.78 1.27
N ALA A 124 -17.36 -4.47 1.58
CA ALA A 124 -18.60 -3.79 1.96
C ALA A 124 -19.69 -3.84 0.88
N ARG A 125 -19.28 -3.84 -0.40
CA ARG A 125 -20.19 -3.76 -1.56
C ARG A 125 -20.61 -5.12 -2.11
N TYR A 126 -19.72 -6.12 -2.08
CA TYR A 126 -19.97 -7.45 -2.66
C TYR A 126 -20.39 -8.52 -1.65
N VAL A 127 -20.15 -8.32 -0.34
CA VAL A 127 -20.46 -9.33 0.69
C VAL A 127 -21.41 -8.78 1.75
N ASP A 128 -20.94 -7.88 2.62
CA ASP A 128 -21.77 -7.27 3.67
C ASP A 128 -21.09 -6.00 4.26
N PRO A 129 -21.83 -4.93 4.58
CA PRO A 129 -21.26 -3.71 5.18
C PRO A 129 -20.52 -3.92 6.51
N ALA A 130 -20.93 -4.85 7.38
CA ALA A 130 -20.25 -5.14 8.63
C ALA A 130 -18.94 -5.93 8.42
N LEU A 131 -18.87 -6.78 7.40
CA LEU A 131 -17.59 -7.36 6.95
C LEU A 131 -16.65 -6.30 6.38
N GLY A 132 -17.19 -5.34 5.61
CA GLY A 132 -16.45 -4.16 5.17
C GLY A 132 -15.88 -3.33 6.32
N PHE A 133 -16.67 -3.06 7.36
CA PHE A 133 -16.23 -2.37 8.58
C PHE A 133 -15.16 -3.16 9.35
N THR A 134 -15.35 -4.47 9.50
CA THR A 134 -14.39 -5.37 10.18
C THR A 134 -13.05 -5.41 9.46
N LEU A 135 -13.07 -5.51 8.13
CA LEU A 135 -11.86 -5.44 7.30
C LEU A 135 -11.23 -4.04 7.33
N GLY A 136 -12.02 -2.96 7.41
CA GLY A 136 -11.52 -1.61 7.62
C GLY A 136 -10.66 -1.48 8.88
N TRP A 137 -11.15 -2.01 10.01
CA TRP A 137 -10.36 -2.06 11.25
C TRP A 137 -9.13 -2.96 11.13
N ASN A 138 -9.26 -4.14 10.53
CA ASN A 138 -8.13 -5.06 10.35
C ASN A 138 -7.00 -4.43 9.52
N TYR A 139 -7.34 -3.73 8.43
CA TYR A 139 -6.39 -2.96 7.62
C TYR A 139 -5.73 -1.84 8.44
N TRP A 140 -6.48 -1.10 9.26
CA TRP A 140 -5.91 -0.08 10.14
C TRP A 140 -4.92 -0.67 11.14
N TYR A 141 -5.25 -1.79 11.80
CA TYR A 141 -4.34 -2.48 12.71
C TYR A 141 -3.06 -2.95 12.01
N GLN A 142 -3.15 -3.46 10.78
CA GLN A 142 -1.98 -3.88 10.02
C GLN A 142 -0.99 -2.73 9.78
N PHE A 143 -1.47 -1.53 9.42
CA PHE A 143 -0.62 -0.35 9.27
C PHE A 143 -0.11 0.19 10.62
N ALA A 144 -0.96 0.21 11.65
CA ALA A 144 -0.59 0.72 12.98
C ALA A 144 0.48 -0.14 13.68
N ILE A 145 0.45 -1.46 13.49
CA ILE A 145 1.41 -2.41 14.09
C ILE A 145 2.69 -2.54 13.22
N GLY A 146 2.59 -2.28 11.90
CA GLY A 146 3.74 -2.36 10.99
C GLY A 146 4.90 -1.44 11.36
N VAL A 147 4.62 -0.19 11.77
CA VAL A 147 5.67 0.78 12.17
C VAL A 147 6.48 0.30 13.39
N PRO A 148 5.87 -0.13 14.52
CA PRO A 148 6.59 -0.78 15.61
C PRO A 148 7.39 -2.02 15.22
N ILE A 149 6.89 -2.85 14.29
CA ILE A 149 7.63 -4.03 13.79
C ILE A 149 8.91 -3.60 13.07
N GLU A 150 8.83 -2.68 12.12
CA GLU A 150 10.00 -2.21 11.36
C GLU A 150 11.06 -1.54 12.27
N VAL A 151 10.63 -0.77 13.28
CA VAL A 151 11.53 -0.20 14.30
C VAL A 151 12.20 -1.30 15.13
N THR A 152 11.44 -2.30 15.57
CA THR A 152 11.95 -3.44 16.36
C THR A 152 12.98 -4.24 15.57
N VAL A 153 12.67 -4.55 14.30
CA VAL A 153 13.57 -5.22 13.36
C VAL A 153 14.84 -4.41 13.11
N SER A 154 14.74 -3.09 12.92
CA SER A 154 15.90 -2.21 12.71
C SER A 154 16.88 -2.25 13.89
N VAL A 155 16.36 -2.36 15.11
CA VAL A 155 17.17 -2.47 16.33
C VAL A 155 17.81 -3.84 16.47
N VAL A 156 17.08 -4.93 16.19
CA VAL A 156 17.65 -6.31 16.18
C VAL A 156 18.75 -6.45 15.11
N ILE A 157 18.65 -5.73 13.99
CA ILE A 157 19.71 -5.69 12.97
C ILE A 157 20.96 -4.94 13.45
N LEU A 158 20.82 -3.87 14.25
CA LEU A 158 21.99 -3.19 14.84
C LEU A 158 22.69 -4.04 15.90
N ASP A 159 21.92 -4.74 16.73
CA ASP A 159 22.41 -5.59 17.84
C ASP A 159 23.27 -6.80 17.36
N TYR A 160 23.27 -7.08 16.05
CA TYR A 160 24.21 -8.02 15.40
C TYR A 160 25.67 -7.51 15.40
N TRP A 161 25.90 -6.20 15.54
CA TRP A 161 27.22 -5.59 15.70
C TRP A 161 27.38 -5.07 17.13
N ASP A 162 28.48 -5.45 17.79
CA ASP A 162 28.78 -5.04 19.17
C ASP A 162 28.73 -3.51 19.34
N HIS A 163 27.80 -3.04 20.17
CA HIS A 163 27.59 -1.63 20.43
C HIS A 163 27.28 -1.35 21.92
N SER A 164 27.84 -0.27 22.45
CA SER A 164 27.62 0.15 23.86
C SER A 164 26.36 1.01 24.06
N VAL A 165 25.46 1.09 23.07
CA VAL A 165 24.28 1.97 23.10
C VAL A 165 23.06 1.23 23.66
N PRO A 166 22.34 1.77 24.66
CA PRO A 166 21.15 1.11 25.19
C PRO A 166 20.03 0.99 24.15
N GLN A 167 19.42 -0.20 24.06
CA GLN A 167 18.37 -0.54 23.09
C GLN A 167 17.22 0.48 23.03
N ALA A 168 16.78 1.02 24.17
CA ALA A 168 15.72 2.03 24.26
C ALA A 168 16.07 3.37 23.56
N VAL A 169 17.37 3.71 23.46
CA VAL A 169 17.85 4.90 22.75
C VAL A 169 17.77 4.65 21.24
N LEU A 170 18.14 3.46 20.77
CA LEU A 170 18.02 3.08 19.35
C LEU A 170 16.54 3.07 18.90
N ILE A 171 15.64 2.49 19.71
CA ILE A 171 14.19 2.49 19.46
C ILE A 171 13.66 3.92 19.30
N THR A 172 14.02 4.84 20.20
CA THR A 172 13.55 6.23 20.15
C THR A 172 14.15 7.03 19.00
N ILE A 173 15.41 6.78 18.61
CA ILE A 173 16.04 7.37 17.42
C ILE A 173 15.32 6.92 16.14
N PHE A 174 15.10 5.61 15.95
CA PHE A 174 14.41 5.09 14.75
C PHE A 174 12.95 5.56 14.68
N LEU A 175 12.23 5.56 15.81
CA LEU A 175 10.85 6.05 15.87
C LEU A 175 10.77 7.55 15.52
N LEU A 176 11.67 8.37 16.06
CA LEU A 176 11.75 9.79 15.73
C LEU A 176 12.08 10.02 14.25
N ALA A 177 13.01 9.23 13.69
CA ALA A 177 13.34 9.29 12.27
C ALA A 177 12.13 8.95 11.38
N MET A 178 11.32 7.93 11.72
CA MET A 178 10.09 7.61 11.00
C MET A 178 9.04 8.73 11.10
N VAL A 179 8.86 9.35 12.28
CA VAL A 179 7.95 10.49 12.46
C VAL A 179 8.40 11.69 11.65
N LEU A 180 9.70 12.02 11.64
CA LEU A 180 10.25 13.10 10.81
C LEU A 180 10.08 12.82 9.31
N ILE A 181 10.23 11.56 8.87
CA ILE A 181 10.00 11.16 7.48
C ILE A 181 8.51 11.28 7.10
N ASN A 182 7.59 10.98 8.03
CA ASN A 182 6.15 11.12 7.81
C ASN A 182 5.73 12.58 7.57
N CYS A 183 6.50 13.56 8.08
CA CYS A 183 6.26 14.98 7.83
C CYS A 183 6.71 15.47 6.43
N PHE A 184 7.45 14.68 5.64
CA PHE A 184 7.90 15.10 4.31
C PHE A 184 6.81 14.95 3.22
N PRO A 185 6.84 15.78 2.16
CA PRO A 185 5.91 15.66 1.04
C PRO A 185 5.93 14.28 0.38
N VAL A 186 4.74 13.69 0.19
CA VAL A 186 4.52 12.33 -0.37
C VAL A 186 5.25 12.07 -1.70
N ARG A 187 5.54 13.11 -2.51
CA ARG A 187 6.33 12.96 -3.74
C ARG A 187 7.78 12.52 -3.46
N ILE A 188 8.42 13.08 -2.42
CA ILE A 188 9.79 12.71 -2.02
C ILE A 188 9.78 11.29 -1.43
N TYR A 189 8.75 10.95 -0.63
CA TYR A 189 8.56 9.60 -0.11
C TYR A 189 8.50 8.56 -1.24
N GLY A 190 7.66 8.77 -2.26
CA GLY A 190 7.53 7.81 -3.38
C GLY A 190 8.76 7.69 -4.28
N GLU A 191 9.60 8.73 -4.38
CA GLU A 191 10.89 8.67 -5.08
C GLU A 191 11.95 7.92 -4.24
N ALA A 192 11.97 8.13 -2.92
CA ALA A 192 12.85 7.41 -2.00
C ALA A 192 12.47 5.91 -1.88
N GLU A 193 11.17 5.59 -1.77
CA GLU A 193 10.67 4.23 -1.66
C GLU A 193 10.98 3.40 -2.92
N PHE A 194 10.93 4.01 -4.11
CA PHE A 194 11.40 3.38 -5.35
C PHE A 194 12.89 3.00 -5.27
N PHE A 195 13.75 3.88 -4.74
CA PHE A 195 15.18 3.61 -4.58
C PHE A 195 15.46 2.53 -3.53
N PHE A 196 14.84 2.58 -2.36
CA PHE A 196 14.97 1.55 -1.33
C PHE A 196 14.41 0.19 -1.80
N GLY A 197 13.31 0.19 -2.56
CA GLY A 197 12.77 -1.00 -3.19
C GLY A 197 13.72 -1.63 -4.21
N ALA A 198 14.45 -0.81 -4.97
CA ALA A 198 15.49 -1.28 -5.91
C ALA A 198 16.65 -1.98 -5.18
N ILE A 199 17.10 -1.42 -4.04
CA ILE A 199 18.12 -2.07 -3.20
C ILE A 199 17.61 -3.44 -2.71
N LYS A 200 16.42 -3.51 -2.10
CA LYS A 200 15.82 -4.77 -1.62
C LYS A 200 15.77 -5.85 -2.71
N LEU A 201 15.34 -5.49 -3.92
CA LEU A 201 15.23 -6.42 -5.04
C LEU A 201 16.61 -6.92 -5.52
N ILE A 202 17.59 -6.02 -5.61
CA ILE A 202 18.98 -6.38 -5.96
C ILE A 202 19.58 -7.32 -4.90
N THR A 203 19.33 -7.08 -3.61
CA THR A 203 19.79 -7.95 -2.52
C THR A 203 19.25 -9.38 -2.67
N ILE A 204 17.98 -9.57 -3.05
CA ILE A 204 17.40 -10.91 -3.25
C ILE A 204 17.99 -11.63 -4.45
N VAL A 205 18.16 -10.94 -5.58
CA VAL A 205 18.84 -11.53 -6.75
C VAL A 205 20.29 -11.92 -6.39
N GLY A 206 20.99 -11.07 -5.62
CA GLY A 206 22.31 -11.36 -5.08
C GLY A 206 22.34 -12.58 -4.16
N LEU A 207 21.39 -12.70 -3.23
CA LEU A 207 21.28 -13.85 -2.31
C LEU A 207 20.95 -15.16 -3.05
N ILE A 208 20.05 -15.13 -4.04
CA ILE A 208 19.73 -16.31 -4.87
C ILE A 208 20.98 -16.77 -5.65
N LEU A 209 21.71 -15.84 -6.28
CA LEU A 209 22.95 -16.16 -6.99
C LEU A 209 24.05 -16.67 -6.04
N LEU A 210 24.20 -16.08 -4.85
CA LEU A 210 25.13 -16.53 -3.82
C LEU A 210 24.82 -17.97 -3.36
N MET A 211 23.55 -18.27 -3.06
CA MET A 211 23.13 -19.62 -2.66
C MET A 211 23.33 -20.65 -3.78
N PHE A 212 23.11 -20.25 -5.04
CA PHE A 212 23.39 -21.10 -6.20
C PHE A 212 24.89 -21.39 -6.35
N ILE A 213 25.75 -20.37 -6.22
CA ILE A 213 27.21 -20.52 -6.27
C ILE A 213 27.72 -21.43 -5.15
N ILE A 214 27.23 -21.25 -3.91
CA ILE A 214 27.58 -22.10 -2.76
C ILE A 214 27.15 -23.56 -3.01
N THR A 215 25.93 -23.78 -3.50
CA THR A 215 25.41 -25.12 -3.84
C THR A 215 26.22 -25.83 -4.94
N LEU A 216 26.85 -25.08 -5.85
CA LEU A 216 27.74 -25.63 -6.87
C LEU A 216 29.16 -25.96 -6.37
N GLY A 217 29.52 -25.57 -5.14
CA GLY A 217 30.84 -25.78 -4.55
C GLY A 217 31.68 -24.51 -4.38
N GLY A 218 31.12 -23.31 -4.65
CA GLY A 218 31.78 -22.02 -4.41
C GLY A 218 31.90 -21.60 -2.94
N SER A 219 31.84 -22.56 -2.01
CA SER A 219 32.07 -22.34 -0.58
C SER A 219 33.57 -22.20 -0.29
N PRO A 220 34.00 -21.37 0.69
CA PRO A 220 35.40 -21.34 1.16
C PRO A 220 35.94 -22.69 1.62
N SER A 221 35.07 -23.65 1.98
CA SER A 221 35.45 -25.02 2.33
C SER A 221 35.74 -25.93 1.12
N GLY A 222 35.48 -25.49 -0.11
CA GLY A 222 35.61 -26.27 -1.35
C GLY A 222 34.60 -27.43 -1.51
N ASP A 223 34.01 -27.90 -0.42
CA ASP A 223 33.05 -29.01 -0.42
C ASP A 223 31.69 -28.62 -1.00
N ARG A 224 31.09 -29.55 -1.75
CA ARG A 224 29.82 -29.34 -2.45
C ARG A 224 28.66 -29.83 -1.58
N ILE A 225 27.96 -28.88 -0.96
CA ILE A 225 26.85 -29.14 -0.02
C ILE A 225 25.62 -29.65 -0.79
N GLY A 226 25.57 -30.96 -1.04
CA GLY A 226 24.46 -31.65 -1.69
C GLY A 226 24.06 -32.94 -0.98
N PRO A 227 22.89 -33.54 -1.29
CA PRO A 227 22.31 -34.64 -0.51
C PRO A 227 23.09 -35.98 -0.57
N ILE A 228 24.14 -36.07 -1.39
CA ILE A 228 24.87 -37.31 -1.66
C ILE A 228 26.26 -37.27 -1.01
N ARG A 229 26.28 -37.20 0.33
CA ARG A 229 27.45 -37.57 1.14
C ARG A 229 27.11 -38.82 1.96
N GLY A 230 27.25 -39.99 1.33
CA GLY A 230 27.16 -41.27 2.01
C GLY A 230 28.52 -41.65 2.59
N ARG A 231 28.61 -41.68 3.92
CA ARG A 231 29.82 -41.95 4.74
C ARG A 231 30.90 -40.85 4.73
#